data_AF-A0A7C0W3Y2-F1
#
_entry.id   AF-A0A7C0W3Y2-F1
#
_cell.length_a   1.000
_cell.length_b   1.000
_cell.length_c   1.000
_cell.angle_alpha   90.00
_cell.angle_beta   90.00
_cell.angle_gamma   90.00
#
_symmetry.space_group_name_H-M   'P 1'
#
loop_
_entity.id
_entity.type
_entity.pdbx_description
1 polymer ?
#
loop_
_entity_poly.entity_id
_entity_poly.type
_entity_poly.pdbx_seq_one_letter_code
_entity_poly.pdbx_strand_id
1 'polypeptide(L)'
;QDVISEESQRAQSFFVNQRWLGGILTNFKTIKQSIEKLKKIEKMKEDGTYDRLTKKEVAKLEVVRMKLEKNLSGIKEMGTLPGVVYVVDPKREAIAVAEARKLQIPVVAIVDTNCDPDEIDYIIPGNDDAIRAIRLMSSRIADAVIEGKSIRDKALQELAEKEAAEKKAAEDEAAEKLAIEEKKAEEEKSDAKAEEAEVAEVEQEIKEEAAQ
;
A
#
# COMPACT_ATOMS: atom_id res chain seq x y z
N GLN A 1 -12.65 -24.72 -3.26
CA GLN A 1 -11.34 -24.34 -2.68
C GLN A 1 -10.40 -23.84 -3.76
N ASP A 2 -10.09 -24.64 -4.79
CA ASP A 2 -9.15 -24.25 -5.86
C ASP A 2 -9.56 -22.97 -6.60
N VAL A 3 -10.86 -22.80 -6.84
CA VAL A 3 -11.45 -21.59 -7.44
C VAL A 3 -11.02 -20.31 -6.73
N ILE A 4 -11.01 -20.30 -5.39
CA ILE A 4 -10.64 -19.10 -4.62
C ILE A 4 -9.16 -18.80 -4.80
N SER A 5 -8.29 -19.82 -4.78
CA SER A 5 -6.86 -19.61 -5.02
C SER A 5 -6.57 -19.12 -6.43
N GLU A 6 -7.19 -19.71 -7.45
CA GLU A 6 -7.00 -19.34 -8.86
C GLU A 6 -7.42 -17.89 -9.11
N GLU A 7 -8.64 -17.51 -8.68
CA GLU A 7 -9.18 -16.17 -8.89
C GLU A 7 -8.44 -15.11 -8.06
N SER A 8 -8.02 -15.45 -6.85
CA SER A 8 -7.25 -14.52 -6.01
C SER A 8 -5.85 -14.28 -6.55
N GLN A 9 -5.19 -15.31 -7.08
CA GLN A 9 -3.90 -15.15 -7.76
C GLN A 9 -4.04 -14.30 -9.03
N ARG A 10 -5.10 -14.51 -9.81
CA ARG A 10 -5.43 -13.68 -10.99
C ARG A 10 -5.60 -12.21 -10.60
N ALA A 11 -6.30 -11.94 -9.50
CA ALA A 11 -6.50 -10.59 -8.97
C ALA A 11 -5.32 -10.07 -8.13
N GLN A 12 -4.21 -10.79 -8.01
CA GLN A 12 -3.08 -10.47 -7.12
C GLN A 12 -3.53 -10.08 -5.71
N SER A 13 -4.44 -10.86 -5.14
CA SER A 13 -5.03 -10.66 -3.82
C SER A 13 -4.70 -11.82 -2.90
N PHE A 14 -4.68 -11.56 -1.60
CA PHE A 14 -4.42 -12.59 -0.59
C PHE A 14 -5.62 -13.52 -0.45
N PHE A 15 -5.37 -14.77 -0.08
CA PHE A 15 -6.43 -15.77 0.05
C PHE A 15 -6.14 -16.81 1.12
N VAL A 16 -7.22 -17.45 1.59
CA VAL A 16 -7.17 -18.65 2.42
C VAL A 16 -8.15 -19.64 1.80
N ASN A 17 -7.66 -20.76 1.28
CA ASN A 17 -8.49 -21.77 0.60
C ASN A 17 -8.58 -23.11 1.35
N GLN A 18 -7.75 -23.28 2.38
CA GLN A 18 -7.73 -24.47 3.22
C GLN A 18 -8.51 -24.21 4.51
N ARG A 19 -7.83 -24.16 5.67
CA ARG A 19 -8.49 -23.94 6.95
C ARG A 19 -8.18 -22.54 7.47
N TRP A 20 -9.23 -21.81 7.87
CA TRP A 20 -9.06 -20.62 8.68
C TRP A 20 -8.54 -20.99 10.08
N LEU A 21 -7.33 -20.55 10.40
CA LEU A 21 -6.76 -20.66 11.74
C LEU A 21 -7.32 -19.52 12.58
N GLY A 22 -7.85 -19.83 13.77
CA GLY A 22 -8.27 -18.78 14.70
C GLY A 22 -7.10 -17.86 15.06
N GLY A 23 -7.33 -16.56 14.99
CA GLY A 23 -6.33 -15.52 15.22
C GLY A 23 -5.65 -15.01 13.95
N ILE A 24 -6.08 -15.41 12.74
CA ILE A 24 -5.50 -14.90 11.48
C ILE A 24 -5.50 -13.37 11.43
N LEU A 25 -6.61 -12.74 11.80
CA LEU A 25 -6.74 -11.29 11.78
C LEU A 25 -6.50 -10.72 13.17
N THR A 26 -7.15 -11.29 14.20
CA THR A 26 -7.14 -10.75 15.56
C THR A 26 -5.81 -10.91 16.28
N ASN A 27 -5.02 -11.93 15.93
CA ASN A 27 -3.66 -12.16 16.44
C ASN A 27 -2.64 -12.21 15.31
N PHE A 28 -2.69 -11.19 14.44
CA PHE A 28 -1.82 -11.10 13.26
C PHE A 28 -0.33 -11.16 13.60
N LYS A 29 0.09 -10.68 14.77
CA LYS A 29 1.50 -10.75 15.23
C LYS A 29 2.01 -12.20 15.32
N THR A 30 1.23 -13.11 15.90
CA THR A 30 1.63 -14.54 16.00
C THR A 30 1.60 -15.24 14.64
N ILE A 31 0.65 -14.84 13.77
CA ILE A 31 0.55 -15.38 12.41
C ILE A 31 1.75 -14.94 11.59
N LYS A 32 2.17 -13.67 11.70
CA LYS A 32 3.38 -13.15 11.07
C LYS A 32 4.63 -13.91 11.50
N GLN A 33 4.78 -14.21 12.80
CA GLN A 33 5.87 -15.06 13.29
C GLN A 33 5.84 -16.48 12.69
N SER A 34 4.64 -17.03 12.45
CA SER A 34 4.47 -18.34 11.82
C SER A 34 4.85 -18.30 10.32
N ILE A 35 4.54 -17.20 9.64
CA ILE A 35 4.97 -16.95 8.25
C ILE A 35 6.49 -16.75 8.17
N GLU A 36 7.08 -15.99 9.09
CA GLU A 36 8.54 -15.83 9.18
C GLU A 36 9.24 -17.17 9.42
N LYS A 37 8.66 -18.03 10.27
CA LYS A 37 9.15 -19.40 10.48
C LYS A 37 9.09 -20.22 9.20
N LEU A 38 8.01 -20.12 8.42
CA LEU A 38 7.89 -20.77 7.11
C LEU A 38 9.00 -20.28 6.17
N LYS A 39 9.16 -18.95 6.00
CA LYS A 39 10.21 -18.35 5.16
C LYS A 39 11.61 -18.80 5.60
N LYS A 40 11.86 -18.92 6.90
CA LYS A 40 13.13 -19.44 7.45
C LYS A 40 13.38 -20.90 7.09
N ILE A 41 12.36 -21.76 7.15
CA ILE A 41 12.49 -23.18 6.80
C ILE A 41 12.74 -23.35 5.30
N GLU A 42 12.08 -22.56 4.45
CA GLU A 42 12.33 -22.55 3.01
C GLU A 42 13.75 -22.10 2.69
N LYS A 43 14.20 -21.01 3.31
CA LYS A 43 15.57 -20.53 3.16
C LYS A 43 16.61 -21.57 3.59
N MET A 44 16.38 -22.28 4.70
CA MET A 44 17.26 -23.37 5.14
C MET A 44 17.35 -24.53 4.13
N LYS A 45 16.26 -24.76 3.39
CA LYS A 45 16.21 -25.77 2.34
C LYS A 45 16.98 -25.33 1.10
N GLU A 46 16.88 -24.05 0.72
CA GLU A 46 17.58 -23.46 -0.43
C GLU A 46 19.09 -23.31 -0.16
N ASP A 47 19.47 -22.88 1.05
CA ASP A 47 20.87 -22.64 1.45
C ASP A 47 21.65 -23.95 1.76
N GLY A 48 21.04 -25.14 1.56
CA GLY A 48 21.67 -26.44 1.84
C GLY A 48 21.90 -26.74 3.33
N THR A 49 21.29 -25.97 4.24
CA THR A 49 21.43 -26.17 5.70
C THR A 49 20.87 -27.53 6.14
N TYR A 50 19.93 -28.09 5.37
CA TYR A 50 19.37 -29.42 5.59
C TYR A 50 20.43 -30.53 5.59
N ASP A 51 21.51 -30.37 4.83
CA ASP A 51 22.58 -31.37 4.72
C ASP A 51 23.42 -31.49 6.00
N ARG A 52 23.38 -30.45 6.85
CA ARG A 52 24.07 -30.41 8.14
C ARG A 52 23.21 -30.97 9.29
N LEU A 53 21.95 -31.30 9.02
CA LEU A 53 21.00 -31.82 10.00
C LEU A 53 20.81 -33.33 9.84
N THR A 54 20.33 -33.98 10.90
CA THR A 54 20.00 -35.40 10.81
C THR A 54 18.73 -35.61 9.97
N LYS A 55 18.60 -36.75 9.28
CA LYS A 55 17.40 -37.09 8.49
C LYS A 55 16.10 -37.00 9.30
N LYS A 56 16.15 -37.29 10.61
CA LYS A 56 15.02 -37.18 11.53
C LYS A 56 14.59 -35.73 11.76
N GLU A 57 15.55 -34.81 11.88
CA GLU A 57 15.28 -33.39 12.06
C GLU A 57 14.76 -32.75 10.77
N VAL A 58 15.36 -33.09 9.63
CA VAL A 58 14.87 -32.66 8.30
C VAL A 58 13.43 -33.10 8.09
N ALA A 59 13.08 -34.36 8.42
CA ALA A 59 11.72 -34.85 8.30
C ALA A 59 10.73 -34.06 9.19
N LYS A 60 11.11 -33.71 10.43
CA LYS A 60 10.29 -32.88 11.31
C LYS A 60 10.07 -31.48 10.73
N LEU A 61 11.12 -30.86 10.20
CA LEU A 61 11.04 -29.54 9.57
C LEU A 61 10.13 -29.55 8.33
N GLU A 62 10.23 -30.58 7.49
CA GLU A 62 9.36 -30.74 6.32
C GLU A 62 7.88 -30.93 6.69
N VAL A 63 7.57 -31.69 7.74
CA VAL A 63 6.19 -31.81 8.23
C VAL A 63 5.65 -30.44 8.69
N VAL A 64 6.46 -29.65 9.38
CA VAL A 64 6.07 -28.28 9.79
C VAL A 64 5.91 -27.38 8.57
N ARG A 65 6.85 -27.41 7.62
CA ARG A 65 6.80 -26.64 6.38
C ARG A 65 5.51 -26.93 5.61
N MET A 66 5.22 -28.20 5.35
CA MET A 66 4.02 -28.61 4.60
C MET A 66 2.73 -28.15 5.29
N LYS A 67 2.66 -28.22 6.63
CA LYS A 67 1.48 -27.74 7.38
C LYS A 67 1.31 -26.22 7.30
N LEU A 68 2.40 -25.47 7.40
CA LEU A 68 2.37 -24.01 7.31
C LEU A 68 2.07 -23.57 5.87
N GLU A 69 2.75 -24.13 4.88
CA GLU A 69 2.55 -23.85 3.45
C GLU A 69 1.09 -24.07 3.03
N LYS A 70 0.51 -25.20 3.45
CA LYS A 70 -0.87 -25.55 3.13
C LYS A 70 -1.88 -24.50 3.60
N ASN A 71 -1.68 -23.89 4.77
CA ASN A 71 -2.66 -22.98 5.37
C ASN A 71 -2.32 -21.49 5.17
N LEU A 72 -1.04 -21.14 5.03
CA LEU A 72 -0.55 -19.76 5.06
C LEU A 72 0.01 -19.27 3.72
N SER A 73 0.09 -20.11 2.69
CA SER A 73 0.65 -19.74 1.37
C SER A 73 -0.01 -18.49 0.78
N GLY A 74 -1.34 -18.39 0.83
CA GLY A 74 -2.07 -17.26 0.27
C GLY A 74 -1.99 -15.95 1.06
N ILE A 75 -1.48 -15.97 2.30
CA ILE A 75 -1.25 -14.77 3.13
C ILE A 75 0.24 -14.53 3.43
N LYS A 76 1.14 -15.28 2.79
CA LYS A 76 2.59 -15.24 3.03
C LYS A 76 3.22 -13.88 2.78
N GLU A 77 2.70 -13.15 1.79
CA GLU A 77 3.16 -11.81 1.42
C GLU A 77 2.30 -10.68 2.00
N MET A 78 1.38 -11.01 2.91
CA MET A 78 0.53 -10.02 3.56
C MET A 78 1.32 -9.27 4.64
N GLY A 79 1.63 -8.00 4.39
CA GLY A 79 2.38 -7.15 5.32
C GLY A 79 1.52 -6.45 6.38
N THR A 80 0.28 -6.14 6.03
CA THR A 80 -0.69 -5.39 6.83
C THR A 80 -2.03 -6.12 6.87
N LEU A 81 -2.91 -5.73 7.80
CA LEU A 81 -4.28 -6.24 7.82
C LEU A 81 -5.03 -5.84 6.54
N PRO A 82 -5.95 -6.68 6.06
CA PRO A 82 -6.77 -6.37 4.89
C PRO A 82 -7.78 -5.27 5.21
N GLY A 83 -8.08 -4.43 4.21
CA GLY A 83 -9.12 -3.40 4.32
C GLY A 83 -10.55 -3.92 4.06
N VAL A 84 -10.69 -5.11 3.51
CA VAL A 84 -11.97 -5.79 3.25
C VAL A 84 -11.72 -7.30 3.20
N VAL A 85 -12.69 -8.10 3.63
CA VAL A 85 -12.62 -9.57 3.52
C VAL A 85 -13.81 -10.06 2.69
N TYR A 86 -13.52 -10.93 1.72
CA TYR A 86 -14.53 -11.66 0.96
C TYR A 86 -14.63 -13.10 1.47
N VAL A 87 -15.84 -13.52 1.85
CA VAL A 87 -16.10 -14.84 2.45
C VAL A 87 -17.12 -15.62 1.61
N VAL A 88 -16.87 -16.90 1.42
CA VAL A 88 -17.82 -17.85 0.83
C VAL A 88 -18.28 -18.79 1.94
N ASP A 89 -19.59 -18.98 2.08
CA ASP A 89 -20.21 -19.73 3.18
C ASP A 89 -19.83 -19.18 4.57
N PRO A 90 -20.42 -18.03 4.98
CA PRO A 90 -20.23 -17.41 6.29
C PRO A 90 -20.48 -18.34 7.47
N LYS A 91 -21.39 -19.31 7.32
CA LYS A 91 -21.73 -20.27 8.36
C LYS A 91 -20.59 -21.23 8.65
N ARG A 92 -19.92 -21.74 7.61
CA ARG A 92 -18.71 -22.56 7.78
C ARG A 92 -17.51 -21.73 8.22
N GLU A 93 -17.40 -20.50 7.74
CA GLU A 93 -16.28 -19.59 8.04
C GLU A 93 -16.61 -18.56 9.14
N ALA A 94 -17.44 -18.95 10.12
CA ALA A 94 -17.92 -18.07 11.19
C ALA A 94 -16.78 -17.42 11.99
N ILE A 95 -15.64 -18.11 12.13
CA ILE A 95 -14.46 -17.56 12.82
C ILE A 95 -13.87 -16.39 12.02
N ALA A 96 -13.81 -16.50 10.70
CA ALA A 96 -13.28 -15.44 9.83
C ALA A 96 -14.17 -14.18 9.91
N VAL A 97 -15.49 -14.38 9.84
CA VAL A 97 -16.49 -13.31 9.97
C VAL A 97 -16.40 -12.64 11.35
N ALA A 98 -16.37 -13.43 12.43
CA ALA A 98 -16.28 -12.91 13.79
C ALA A 98 -14.98 -12.11 14.03
N GLU A 99 -13.85 -12.59 13.50
CA GLU A 99 -12.57 -11.88 13.60
C GLU A 99 -12.56 -10.57 12.80
N ALA A 100 -13.08 -10.58 11.56
CA ALA A 100 -13.19 -9.39 10.73
C ALA A 100 -14.07 -8.33 11.39
N ARG A 101 -15.24 -8.74 11.89
CA ARG A 101 -16.17 -7.86 12.61
C ARG A 101 -15.55 -7.24 13.86
N LYS A 102 -14.79 -8.03 14.63
CA LYS A 102 -14.10 -7.53 15.83
C LYS A 102 -13.08 -6.43 15.53
N LEU A 103 -12.46 -6.49 14.36
CA LEU A 103 -11.50 -5.49 13.88
C LEU A 103 -12.16 -4.40 13.02
N GLN A 104 -13.49 -4.42 12.88
CA GLN A 104 -14.25 -3.49 12.04
C GLN A 104 -13.79 -3.52 10.57
N ILE A 105 -13.36 -4.68 10.09
CA ILE A 105 -13.04 -4.90 8.69
C ILE A 105 -14.34 -5.27 7.96
N PRO A 106 -14.74 -4.52 6.93
CA PRO A 106 -15.95 -4.82 6.17
C PRO A 106 -15.93 -6.23 5.58
N VAL A 107 -17.04 -6.95 5.76
CA VAL A 107 -17.23 -8.31 5.27
C VAL A 107 -18.17 -8.30 4.07
N VAL A 108 -17.68 -8.79 2.94
CA VAL A 108 -18.46 -9.08 1.74
C VAL A 108 -18.65 -10.60 1.67
N ALA A 109 -19.88 -11.09 1.57
CA ALA A 109 -20.05 -12.54 1.52
C ALA A 109 -21.22 -13.04 0.69
N ILE A 110 -21.07 -14.25 0.16
CA ILE A 110 -22.17 -15.00 -0.46
C ILE A 110 -23.02 -15.60 0.66
N VAL A 111 -24.30 -15.23 0.71
CA VAL A 111 -25.25 -15.69 1.72
C VAL A 111 -26.27 -16.60 1.07
N ASP A 112 -26.35 -17.84 1.56
CA ASP A 112 -27.44 -18.78 1.25
C ASP A 112 -28.51 -18.75 2.35
N THR A 113 -29.61 -19.45 2.12
CA THR A 113 -30.79 -19.58 3.01
C THR A 113 -30.50 -19.99 4.45
N ASN A 114 -29.32 -20.54 4.73
CA ASN A 114 -28.95 -21.13 6.01
C ASN A 114 -28.01 -20.24 6.86
N CYS A 115 -27.68 -19.05 6.37
CA CYS A 115 -26.75 -18.08 6.95
C CYS A 115 -27.51 -16.88 7.52
N ASP A 116 -27.01 -16.31 8.63
CA ASP A 116 -27.55 -15.08 9.20
C ASP A 116 -26.96 -13.86 8.47
N PRO A 117 -27.78 -13.03 7.80
CA PRO A 117 -27.28 -11.86 7.07
C PRO A 117 -26.79 -10.74 8.00
N ASP A 118 -27.19 -10.72 9.27
CA ASP A 118 -26.91 -9.59 10.16
C ASP A 118 -25.42 -9.47 10.56
N GLU A 119 -24.64 -10.54 10.34
CA GLU A 119 -23.19 -10.56 10.61
C GLU A 119 -22.35 -10.00 9.46
N ILE A 120 -22.97 -9.62 8.34
CA ILE A 120 -22.28 -9.32 7.06
C ILE A 120 -22.65 -7.91 6.59
N ASP A 121 -21.65 -7.10 6.27
CA ASP A 121 -21.86 -5.71 5.83
C ASP A 121 -22.39 -5.63 4.38
N TYR A 122 -21.85 -6.46 3.49
CA TYR A 122 -22.23 -6.49 2.08
C TYR A 122 -22.64 -7.89 1.67
N ILE A 123 -23.96 -8.09 1.62
CA ILE A 123 -24.57 -9.38 1.35
C ILE A 123 -24.73 -9.59 -0.16
N ILE A 124 -24.29 -10.74 -0.64
CA ILE A 124 -24.55 -11.19 -1.99
C ILE A 124 -25.41 -12.45 -1.92
N PRO A 125 -26.72 -12.38 -2.20
CA PRO A 125 -27.58 -13.55 -2.14
C PRO A 125 -27.20 -14.53 -3.24
N GLY A 126 -26.92 -15.78 -2.87
CA GLY A 126 -26.47 -16.77 -3.85
C GLY A 126 -26.28 -18.16 -3.25
N ASN A 127 -26.10 -19.14 -4.13
CA ASN A 127 -25.81 -20.51 -3.74
C ASN A 127 -24.30 -20.66 -3.48
N ASP A 128 -23.95 -21.00 -2.24
CA ASP A 128 -22.58 -21.21 -1.77
C ASP A 128 -22.11 -22.68 -1.84
N ASP A 129 -23.01 -23.64 -2.01
CA ASP A 129 -22.69 -25.07 -2.19
C ASP A 129 -22.24 -25.40 -3.63
N ALA A 130 -22.77 -24.68 -4.62
CA ALA A 130 -22.53 -25.00 -6.02
C ALA A 130 -21.21 -24.39 -6.54
N ILE A 131 -20.24 -25.23 -6.91
CA ILE A 131 -18.94 -24.78 -7.43
C ILE A 131 -19.04 -23.82 -8.64
N ARG A 132 -20.05 -24.00 -9.50
CA ARG A 132 -20.30 -23.10 -10.64
C ARG A 132 -20.72 -21.72 -10.19
N ALA A 133 -21.56 -21.63 -9.15
CA ALA A 133 -21.99 -20.37 -8.57
C ALA A 133 -20.80 -19.69 -7.88
N ILE A 134 -20.07 -20.40 -7.01
CA ILE A 134 -18.87 -19.87 -6.34
C ILE A 134 -17.87 -19.33 -7.37
N ARG A 135 -17.61 -20.06 -8.46
CA ARG A 135 -16.71 -19.62 -9.53
C ARG A 135 -17.20 -18.36 -10.22
N LEU A 136 -18.48 -18.32 -10.60
CA LEU A 136 -19.06 -17.13 -11.22
C LEU A 136 -18.96 -15.90 -10.32
N MET A 137 -19.31 -16.05 -9.05
CA MET A 137 -19.27 -14.94 -8.09
C MET A 137 -17.84 -14.48 -7.82
N SER A 138 -16.95 -15.43 -7.54
CA SER A 138 -15.54 -15.13 -7.24
C SER A 138 -14.82 -14.53 -8.45
N SER A 139 -15.13 -14.95 -9.68
CA SER A 139 -14.54 -14.35 -10.89
C SER A 139 -14.99 -12.90 -11.06
N ARG A 140 -16.26 -12.58 -10.79
CA ARG A 140 -16.78 -11.21 -10.86
C ARG A 140 -16.18 -10.32 -9.79
N ILE A 141 -15.98 -10.84 -8.58
CA ILE A 141 -15.28 -10.13 -7.50
C ILE A 141 -13.82 -9.89 -7.90
N ALA A 142 -13.14 -10.89 -8.46
CA ALA A 142 -11.77 -10.74 -8.95
C ALA A 142 -11.65 -9.68 -10.05
N ASP A 143 -12.57 -9.68 -11.03
CA ASP A 143 -12.62 -8.67 -12.09
C ASP A 143 -12.82 -7.26 -11.50
N ALA A 144 -13.74 -7.10 -10.52
CA ALA A 144 -13.98 -5.84 -9.84
C ALA A 144 -12.75 -5.35 -9.04
N VAL A 145 -12.00 -6.26 -8.41
CA VAL A 145 -10.75 -5.92 -7.71
C VAL A 145 -9.67 -5.44 -8.70
N ILE A 146 -9.55 -6.10 -9.85
CA ILE A 146 -8.59 -5.71 -10.90
C ILE A 146 -8.93 -4.32 -11.45
N GLU A 147 -10.21 -4.08 -11.76
CA GLU A 147 -10.69 -2.79 -12.22
C GLU A 147 -10.46 -1.70 -11.17
N GLY A 148 -10.81 -1.96 -9.90
CA GLY A 148 -10.58 -1.04 -8.79
C GLY A 148 -9.11 -0.70 -8.58
N LYS A 149 -8.20 -1.68 -8.70
CA LYS A 149 -6.75 -1.44 -8.69
C LYS A 149 -6.32 -0.53 -9.83
N SER A 150 -6.79 -0.77 -11.06
CA SER A 150 -6.46 0.07 -12.21
C SER A 150 -6.92 1.51 -12.03
N ILE A 151 -8.14 1.72 -11.50
CA ILE A 151 -8.68 3.06 -11.21
C ILE A 151 -7.82 3.76 -10.15
N ARG A 152 -7.51 3.07 -9.06
CA ARG A 152 -6.66 3.60 -7.99
C ARG A 152 -5.28 4.01 -8.52
N ASP A 153 -4.66 3.15 -9.32
CA ASP A 153 -3.31 3.40 -9.83
C ASP A 153 -3.30 4.60 -10.80
N LYS A 154 -4.34 4.77 -11.63
CA LYS A 154 -4.53 5.99 -12.45
C LYS A 154 -4.73 7.24 -11.60
N ALA A 155 -5.59 7.16 -10.58
CA ALA A 155 -5.81 8.29 -9.69
C ALA A 155 -4.53 8.71 -8.94
N LEU A 156 -3.70 7.74 -8.54
CA LEU A 156 -2.39 8.00 -7.94
C LEU A 156 -1.41 8.65 -8.92
N GLN A 157 -1.43 8.23 -10.19
CA GLN A 157 -0.62 8.88 -11.24
C GLN A 157 -1.06 10.32 -11.47
N GLU A 158 -2.36 10.57 -11.60
CA GLU A 158 -2.90 11.94 -11.77
C GLU A 158 -2.58 12.84 -10.56
N LEU A 159 -2.65 12.29 -9.34
CA LEU A 159 -2.24 13.01 -8.13
C LEU A 159 -0.75 13.32 -8.14
N ALA A 160 0.10 12.35 -8.49
CA ALA A 160 1.54 12.55 -8.58
C ALA A 160 1.92 13.58 -9.65
N GLU A 161 1.23 13.58 -10.80
CA GLU A 161 1.41 14.57 -11.85
C GLU A 161 1.00 15.97 -11.40
N LYS A 162 -0.13 16.09 -10.67
CA LYS A 162 -0.57 17.37 -10.08
C LYS A 162 0.41 17.87 -9.03
N GLU A 163 0.86 17.01 -8.11
CA GLU A 163 1.87 17.38 -7.10
C GLU A 163 3.21 17.76 -7.74
N ALA A 164 3.61 17.11 -8.82
CA ALA A 164 4.80 17.46 -9.58
C ALA A 164 4.63 18.81 -10.30
N ALA A 165 3.45 19.08 -10.86
CA ALA A 165 3.14 20.36 -11.51
C ALA A 165 3.07 21.51 -10.48
N GLU A 166 2.49 21.28 -9.31
CA GLU A 166 2.44 22.25 -8.20
C GLU A 166 3.83 22.53 -7.63
N LYS A 167 4.66 21.50 -7.45
CA LYS A 167 6.07 21.70 -7.05
C LYS A 167 6.85 22.49 -8.08
N LYS A 168 6.66 22.19 -9.36
CA LYS A 168 7.35 22.90 -10.44
C LYS A 168 6.88 24.35 -10.54
N ALA A 169 5.58 24.61 -10.40
CA ALA A 169 5.04 25.97 -10.34
C ALA A 169 5.56 26.75 -9.12
N ALA A 170 5.68 26.12 -7.95
CA ALA A 170 6.25 26.74 -6.76
C ALA A 170 7.76 27.02 -6.91
N GLU A 171 8.51 26.14 -7.58
CA GLU A 171 9.93 26.35 -7.91
C GLU A 171 10.11 27.47 -8.94
N ASP A 172 9.27 27.52 -9.98
CA ASP A 172 9.28 28.59 -10.98
C ASP A 172 8.91 29.96 -10.35
N GLU A 173 7.90 30.00 -9.48
CA GLU A 173 7.48 31.23 -8.78
C GLU A 173 8.52 31.70 -7.75
N ALA A 174 9.25 30.77 -7.11
CA ALA A 174 10.37 31.10 -6.23
C ALA A 174 11.57 31.64 -7.01
N ALA A 175 11.88 31.04 -8.17
CA ALA A 175 12.94 31.51 -9.06
C ALA A 175 12.63 32.90 -9.63
N GLU A 176 11.37 33.17 -9.99
CA GLU A 176 10.94 34.48 -10.48
C GLU A 176 11.03 35.55 -9.37
N LYS A 177 10.64 35.24 -8.13
CA LYS A 177 10.79 36.14 -6.99
C LYS A 177 12.27 36.46 -6.70
N LEU A 178 13.14 35.46 -6.72
CA LEU A 178 14.59 35.63 -6.56
C LEU A 178 15.19 36.53 -7.65
N ALA A 179 14.79 36.33 -8.92
CA ALA A 179 15.27 37.15 -10.02
C ALA A 179 14.79 38.61 -9.94
N ILE A 180 13.59 38.86 -9.42
CA ILE A 180 13.07 40.22 -9.17
C ILE A 180 13.81 40.88 -8.01
N GLU A 181 14.14 40.13 -6.96
CA GLU A 181 14.90 40.61 -5.81
C GLU A 181 16.35 40.97 -6.18
N GLU A 182 17.00 40.14 -7.01
CA GLU A 182 18.35 40.43 -7.51
C GLU A 182 18.37 41.68 -8.40
N LYS A 183 17.36 41.86 -9.28
CA LYS A 183 17.25 43.07 -10.11
C LYS A 183 17.01 44.33 -9.30
N LYS A 184 16.17 44.27 -8.26
CA LYS A 184 15.97 45.40 -7.34
C LYS A 184 17.23 45.75 -6.57
N ALA A 185 17.99 44.75 -6.13
CA ALA A 185 19.26 44.97 -5.45
C ALA A 185 20.36 45.54 -6.37
N GLU A 186 20.30 45.25 -7.67
CA GLU A 186 21.17 45.87 -8.68
C GLU A 186 20.76 47.32 -8.99
N GLU A 187 19.46 47.60 -9.10
CA GLU A 187 18.94 48.97 -9.29
C GLU A 187 19.28 49.87 -8.09
N GLU A 188 19.05 49.41 -6.86
CA GLU A 188 19.39 50.19 -5.64
C GLU A 188 20.91 50.46 -5.52
N LYS A 189 21.75 49.53 -5.96
CA LYS A 189 23.21 49.76 -6.01
C LYS A 189 23.61 50.72 -7.13
N SER A 190 22.85 50.78 -8.20
CA SER A 190 23.08 51.72 -9.30
C SER A 190 22.65 53.14 -8.94
N ASP A 191 21.52 53.30 -8.24
CA ASP A 191 21.03 54.58 -7.71
C ASP A 191 21.96 55.13 -6.63
N ALA A 192 22.40 54.29 -5.67
CA ALA A 192 23.35 54.72 -4.64
C ALA A 192 24.69 55.19 -5.23
N LYS A 193 25.13 54.60 -6.35
CA LYS A 193 26.36 54.98 -7.04
C LYS A 193 26.20 56.26 -7.89
N ALA A 194 24.99 56.53 -8.37
CA ALA A 194 24.67 57.78 -9.06
C ALA A 194 24.59 58.95 -8.07
N GLU A 195 23.97 58.73 -6.91
CA GLU A 195 23.86 59.72 -5.84
C GLU A 195 25.25 60.06 -5.25
N GLU A 196 26.12 59.06 -5.07
CA GLU A 196 27.50 59.27 -4.60
C GLU A 196 28.38 60.01 -5.64
N ALA A 197 28.09 59.86 -6.93
CA ALA A 197 28.76 60.61 -8.01
C ALA A 197 28.29 62.07 -8.08
N GLU A 198 26.98 62.31 -7.89
CA GLU A 198 26.39 63.65 -7.89
C GLU A 198 26.87 64.46 -6.66
N VAL A 199 27.00 63.83 -5.50
CA VAL A 199 27.56 64.47 -4.29
C VAL A 199 29.06 64.78 -4.45
N ALA A 200 29.81 63.95 -5.18
CA ALA A 200 31.22 64.20 -5.47
C ALA A 200 31.44 65.36 -6.46
N GLU A 201 30.54 65.52 -7.44
CA GLU A 201 30.56 66.62 -8.40
C GLU A 201 30.23 67.96 -7.71
N VAL A 202 29.23 67.97 -6.82
CA VAL A 202 28.87 69.15 -6.01
C VAL A 202 29.99 69.53 -5.03
N GLU A 203 30.69 68.56 -4.44
CA GLU A 203 31.86 68.85 -3.59
C GLU A 203 33.05 69.43 -4.39
N GLN A 204 33.19 69.10 -5.67
CA GLN A 204 34.23 69.67 -6.53
C GLN A 204 33.90 71.11 -6.92
N GLU A 205 32.63 71.42 -7.25
CA GLU A 205 32.19 72.79 -7.53
C GLU A 205 32.34 73.71 -6.31
N ILE A 206 32.00 73.23 -5.10
CA ILE A 206 32.16 74.02 -3.86
C ILE A 206 33.64 74.29 -3.54
N LYS A 207 34.56 73.38 -3.92
CA LYS A 207 36.01 73.57 -3.73
C LYS A 207 36.62 74.52 -4.77
N GLU A 208 36.07 74.61 -5.98
CA GLU A 208 36.49 75.60 -6.98
C GLU A 208 35.96 77.01 -6.66
N GLU A 209 34.77 77.14 -6.09
CA GLU A 209 34.19 78.44 -5.70
C GLU A 209 34.87 79.03 -4.45
N ALA A 210 35.39 78.20 -3.54
CA ALA A 210 36.15 78.65 -2.37
C ALA A 210 37.61 79.06 -2.67
N ALA A 211 38.07 78.87 -3.91
CA ALA A 211 39.43 79.19 -4.36
C ALA A 211 39.53 80.52 -5.15
N GLN A 212 38.42 81.26 -5.30
CA GLN A 212 38.37 82.63 -5.83
C GLN A 212 38.17 83.65 -4.71
#